data_AF-A0A840QGW0-F1
#
_entry.id   AF-A0A840QGW0-F1
#
_cell.length_a   1.000
_cell.length_b   1.000
_cell.length_c   1.000
_cell.angle_alpha   90.00
_cell.angle_beta   90.00
_cell.angle_gamma   90.00
#
_symmetry.space_group_name_H-M   'P 1'
#
loop_
_entity.id
_entity.type
_entity.pdbx_description
1 polymer ?
#
loop_
_entity_poly.entity_id
_entity_poly.type
_entity_poly.pdbx_seq_one_letter_code
_entity_poly.pdbx_strand_id
1 'polypeptide(L)'
;MLRYLSRALPLLGALVLLGPAATAAQATPSPIQTKGKDGGAVTLDDNPGGKAIFWHDGDLFEVCDMQADGLRAWGALSWRDSHGRHAVQSEDTNGSHPVDRCAFKKVNIPEGKTVTVEACLKNGPNGERRFCFSGKAIA
;
A
#
# COMPACT_ATOMS: atom_id res chain seq x y z
N MET A 1 79.25 -7.07 -16.06
CA MET A 1 79.39 -6.25 -17.29
C MET A 1 78.26 -5.22 -17.33
N LEU A 2 78.64 -3.95 -17.33
CA LEU A 2 77.80 -2.77 -17.55
C LEU A 2 77.18 -2.78 -18.95
N ARG A 3 75.96 -2.25 -19.09
CA ARG A 3 75.63 -1.21 -20.09
C ARG A 3 74.21 -0.65 -19.86
N TYR A 4 74.20 0.60 -19.43
CA TYR A 4 73.14 1.60 -19.57
C TYR A 4 72.71 1.74 -21.04
N LEU A 5 71.43 2.01 -21.30
CA LEU A 5 71.00 2.80 -22.47
C LEU A 5 69.62 3.42 -22.21
N SER A 6 69.63 4.72 -21.93
CA SER A 6 68.51 5.65 -21.92
C SER A 6 67.78 5.67 -23.26
N ARG A 7 66.44 5.71 -23.28
CA ARG A 7 65.69 6.31 -24.38
C ARG A 7 64.46 7.08 -23.89
N ALA A 8 64.30 8.24 -24.50
CA ALA A 8 63.50 9.38 -24.11
C ALA A 8 61.99 9.20 -24.32
N LEU A 9 61.20 9.84 -23.46
CA LEU A 9 59.76 10.08 -23.64
C LEU A 9 59.53 11.21 -24.65
N PRO A 10 58.64 11.07 -25.65
CA PRO A 10 58.03 12.21 -26.31
C PRO A 10 56.76 12.63 -25.54
N LEU A 11 56.82 13.83 -24.96
CA LEU A 11 55.67 14.59 -24.47
C LEU A 11 54.85 15.07 -25.68
N LEU A 12 53.73 14.38 -25.97
CA LEU A 12 52.69 14.87 -26.87
C LEU A 12 51.62 15.58 -26.04
N GLY A 13 51.68 16.91 -26.05
CA GLY A 13 50.65 17.77 -25.47
C GLY A 13 49.38 17.72 -26.31
N ALA A 14 48.32 17.14 -25.76
CA ALA A 14 46.97 17.25 -26.29
C ALA A 14 46.28 18.45 -25.63
N LEU A 15 46.07 19.52 -26.39
CA LEU A 15 45.28 20.68 -25.96
C LEU A 15 43.79 20.30 -26.03
N VAL A 16 43.18 19.99 -24.90
CA VAL A 16 41.75 19.72 -24.79
C VAL A 16 41.00 21.05 -24.69
N LEU A 17 40.25 21.41 -25.73
CA LEU A 17 39.33 22.55 -25.71
C LEU A 17 38.13 22.21 -24.81
N LEU A 18 38.13 22.74 -23.58
CA LEU A 18 36.96 22.73 -22.70
C LEU A 18 35.90 23.72 -23.24
N GLY A 19 34.91 23.19 -23.93
CA GLY A 19 33.65 23.91 -24.16
C GLY A 19 32.74 23.79 -22.93
N PRO A 20 32.02 24.85 -22.51
CA PRO A 20 31.08 24.76 -21.42
C PRO A 20 29.87 23.92 -21.83
N ALA A 21 29.73 22.73 -21.22
CA ALA A 21 28.52 21.93 -21.33
C ALA A 21 27.38 22.65 -20.60
N ALA A 22 26.52 23.34 -21.35
CA ALA A 22 25.28 23.89 -20.82
C ALA A 22 24.40 22.72 -20.34
N THR A 23 24.36 22.51 -19.02
CA THR A 23 23.56 21.46 -18.42
C THR A 23 22.14 22.01 -18.30
N ALA A 24 21.25 21.62 -19.22
CA ALA A 24 19.84 21.93 -19.11
C ALA A 24 19.27 21.17 -17.91
N ALA A 25 18.93 21.88 -16.83
CA ALA A 25 18.21 21.32 -15.71
C ALA A 25 16.81 20.92 -16.18
N GLN A 26 16.59 19.63 -16.41
CA GLN A 26 15.26 19.09 -16.68
C GLN A 26 14.49 19.12 -15.37
N ALA A 27 13.49 20.00 -15.28
CA ALA A 27 12.51 19.97 -14.20
C ALA A 27 11.72 18.66 -14.34
N THR A 28 11.99 17.69 -13.46
CA THR A 28 11.15 16.50 -13.37
C THR A 28 9.83 16.91 -12.71
N PRO A 29 8.67 16.61 -13.32
CA PRO A 29 7.40 16.86 -12.67
C PRO A 29 7.36 16.05 -11.37
N SER A 30 7.11 16.71 -10.25
CA SER A 30 6.83 16.01 -8.99
C SER A 30 5.57 15.15 -9.18
N PRO A 31 5.56 13.90 -8.67
CA PRO A 31 4.36 13.08 -8.74
C PRO A 31 3.20 13.81 -8.06
N ILE A 32 2.07 13.92 -8.76
CA ILE A 32 0.83 14.47 -8.21
C ILE A 32 0.45 13.56 -7.04
N GLN A 33 0.55 14.07 -5.82
CA GLN A 33 0.04 13.37 -4.65
C GLN A 33 -1.48 13.51 -4.65
N THR A 34 -2.18 12.41 -4.92
CA THR A 34 -3.62 12.34 -4.75
C THR A 34 -3.91 12.43 -3.26
N LYS A 35 -4.78 13.34 -2.84
CA LYS A 35 -5.22 13.41 -1.44
C LYS A 35 -5.84 12.05 -1.05
N GLY A 36 -5.39 11.51 0.08
CA GLY A 36 -5.98 10.32 0.68
C GLY A 36 -7.47 10.47 0.93
N LYS A 37 -8.16 9.33 0.93
CA LYS A 37 -9.61 9.22 1.03
C LYS A 37 -10.00 7.90 1.68
N ASP A 38 -10.74 7.99 2.78
CA ASP A 38 -11.34 6.83 3.43
C ASP A 38 -12.25 6.05 2.47
N GLY A 39 -12.36 4.75 2.73
CA GLY A 39 -13.29 3.92 1.99
C GLY A 39 -13.48 2.57 2.66
N GLY A 40 -14.56 1.91 2.33
CA GLY A 40 -14.93 0.66 2.97
C GLY A 40 -15.97 -0.12 2.20
N ALA A 41 -16.33 -1.25 2.76
CA ALA A 41 -17.40 -2.11 2.30
C ALA A 41 -18.26 -2.51 3.48
N VAL A 42 -19.56 -2.65 3.22
CA VAL A 42 -20.52 -3.31 4.12
C VAL A 42 -20.97 -4.59 3.43
N THR A 43 -21.24 -5.63 4.21
CA THR A 43 -21.70 -6.91 3.69
C THR A 43 -23.08 -6.78 3.03
N LEU A 44 -23.42 -7.74 2.16
CA LEU A 44 -24.66 -7.72 1.35
C LEU A 44 -25.87 -8.35 2.04
N ASP A 45 -25.74 -8.81 3.27
CA ASP A 45 -26.84 -9.37 4.06
C ASP A 45 -27.76 -8.28 4.61
N ASP A 46 -28.93 -8.69 5.10
CA ASP A 46 -29.93 -7.76 5.63
C ASP A 46 -29.45 -7.13 6.96
N ASN A 47 -29.55 -5.80 7.05
CA ASN A 47 -29.18 -4.97 8.23
C ASN A 47 -27.69 -5.07 8.62
N PRO A 48 -26.79 -4.61 7.75
CA PRO A 48 -25.50 -5.26 7.47
C PRO A 48 -24.87 -5.99 8.66
N GLY A 49 -24.61 -7.29 8.52
CA GLY A 49 -23.95 -8.10 9.53
C GLY A 49 -22.49 -7.74 9.75
N GLY A 50 -21.81 -7.13 8.78
CA GLY A 50 -20.41 -6.75 8.93
C GLY A 50 -19.98 -5.56 8.07
N LYS A 51 -18.86 -4.95 8.45
CA LYS A 51 -18.19 -3.90 7.67
C LYS A 51 -16.68 -4.00 7.74
N ALA A 52 -16.02 -3.43 6.75
CA ALA A 52 -14.59 -3.19 6.74
C ALA A 52 -14.30 -1.77 6.21
N ILE A 53 -13.47 -1.01 6.91
CA ILE A 53 -13.14 0.39 6.57
C ILE A 53 -11.63 0.57 6.61
N PHE A 54 -11.08 1.25 5.62
CA PHE A 54 -9.74 1.81 5.65
C PHE A 54 -9.83 3.31 5.89
N TRP A 55 -9.20 3.75 6.98
CA TRP A 55 -9.00 5.14 7.34
C TRP A 55 -7.62 5.58 6.83
N HIS A 56 -7.59 6.49 5.86
CA HIS A 56 -6.33 6.96 5.28
C HIS A 56 -5.50 7.74 6.29
N ASP A 57 -6.16 8.57 7.10
CA ASP A 57 -5.52 9.30 8.19
C ASP A 57 -5.08 8.32 9.30
N GLY A 58 -3.80 7.97 9.29
CA GLY A 58 -3.21 7.04 10.26
C GLY A 58 -3.21 5.58 9.82
N ASP A 59 -3.57 5.31 8.56
CA ASP A 59 -3.31 4.03 7.90
C ASP A 59 -3.93 2.84 8.67
N LEU A 60 -5.21 2.99 9.01
CA LEU A 60 -5.91 2.11 9.94
C LEU A 60 -7.00 1.29 9.23
N PHE A 61 -6.90 -0.03 9.35
CA PHE A 61 -7.88 -0.96 8.84
C PHE A 61 -8.79 -1.48 9.97
N GLU A 62 -10.08 -1.16 9.88
CA GLU A 62 -11.14 -1.54 10.80
C GLU A 62 -12.00 -2.66 10.18
N VAL A 63 -12.31 -3.68 10.96
CA VAL A 63 -13.27 -4.74 10.61
C VAL A 63 -14.21 -4.91 11.80
N CYS A 64 -15.51 -4.87 11.56
CA CYS A 64 -16.51 -4.99 12.63
C CYS A 64 -17.59 -5.96 12.21
N ASP A 65 -17.95 -6.82 13.15
CA ASP A 65 -19.21 -7.52 13.15
C ASP A 65 -20.26 -6.61 13.80
N MET A 66 -21.33 -6.30 13.07
CA MET A 66 -22.36 -5.35 13.49
C MET A 66 -23.62 -6.05 14.02
N GLN A 67 -23.65 -7.39 14.05
CA GLN A 67 -24.81 -8.17 14.45
C GLN A 67 -24.47 -9.34 15.36
N ALA A 68 -25.31 -9.59 16.37
CA ALA A 68 -25.17 -10.73 17.27
C ALA A 68 -25.83 -11.99 16.68
N ASP A 69 -25.40 -12.40 15.50
CA ASP A 69 -26.01 -13.51 14.73
C ASP A 69 -25.19 -14.81 14.77
N GLY A 70 -24.03 -14.79 15.42
CA GLY A 70 -23.11 -15.93 15.53
C GLY A 70 -22.20 -16.09 14.30
N LEU A 71 -22.23 -15.15 13.35
CA LEU A 71 -21.24 -15.03 12.32
C LEU A 71 -20.04 -14.21 12.84
N ARG A 72 -19.06 -14.02 11.96
CA ARG A 72 -17.84 -13.25 12.20
C ARG A 72 -17.62 -12.36 11.00
N ALA A 73 -17.29 -11.09 11.24
CA ALA A 73 -16.85 -10.23 10.17
C ALA A 73 -15.41 -10.56 9.77
N TRP A 74 -15.20 -10.70 8.46
CA TRP A 74 -13.89 -10.85 7.84
C TRP A 74 -13.68 -9.68 6.90
N GLY A 75 -12.50 -9.06 6.98
CA GLY A 75 -12.12 -7.99 6.08
C GLY A 75 -10.75 -8.24 5.44
N ALA A 76 -10.62 -7.80 4.19
CA ALA A 76 -9.35 -7.73 3.51
C ALA A 76 -9.11 -6.37 2.88
N LEU A 77 -7.84 -6.00 2.84
CA LEU A 77 -7.36 -4.80 2.19
C LEU A 77 -6.28 -5.22 1.20
N SER A 78 -6.35 -4.74 -0.05
CA SER A 78 -5.33 -5.02 -1.06
C SER A 78 -4.99 -3.81 -1.92
N TRP A 79 -3.71 -3.69 -2.29
CA TRP A 79 -3.17 -2.64 -3.16
C TRP A 79 -2.04 -3.17 -4.03
N ARG A 80 -1.58 -2.34 -4.98
CA ARG A 80 -0.41 -2.63 -5.82
C ARG A 80 0.54 -1.45 -5.82
N ASP A 81 1.83 -1.74 -5.83
CA ASP A 81 2.91 -0.77 -6.02
C ASP A 81 3.98 -1.33 -6.97
N SER A 82 5.14 -0.68 -7.04
CA SER A 82 6.28 -1.14 -7.84
C SER A 82 6.85 -2.48 -7.39
N HIS A 83 6.58 -2.91 -6.16
CA HIS A 83 7.07 -4.16 -5.58
C HIS A 83 6.07 -5.32 -5.72
N GLY A 84 4.86 -5.05 -6.19
CA GLY A 84 3.88 -6.08 -6.54
C GLY A 84 2.52 -5.86 -5.91
N ARG A 85 1.81 -6.97 -5.64
CA ARG A 85 0.50 -6.96 -4.98
C ARG A 85 0.69 -7.22 -3.49
N HIS A 86 0.04 -6.40 -2.68
CA HIS A 86 -0.01 -6.52 -1.23
C HIS A 86 -1.44 -6.82 -0.79
N ALA A 87 -1.58 -7.59 0.29
CA ALA A 87 -2.86 -7.84 0.91
C ALA A 87 -2.69 -8.06 2.41
N VAL A 88 -3.62 -7.53 3.19
CA VAL A 88 -3.74 -7.79 4.62
C VAL A 88 -5.17 -8.17 4.94
N GLN A 89 -5.32 -8.98 5.99
CA GLN A 89 -6.62 -9.44 6.46
C GLN A 89 -6.75 -9.15 7.96
N SER A 90 -7.99 -9.00 8.40
CA SER A 90 -8.39 -8.92 9.79
C SER A 90 -9.78 -9.55 9.97
N GLU A 91 -10.08 -10.00 11.17
CA GLU A 91 -11.39 -10.57 11.53
C GLU A 91 -11.85 -9.99 12.86
N ASP A 92 -13.15 -9.78 12.99
CA ASP A 92 -13.81 -9.53 14.26
C ASP A 92 -14.67 -10.73 14.63
N THR A 93 -14.52 -11.20 15.86
CA THR A 93 -15.09 -12.47 16.32
C THR A 93 -16.35 -12.30 17.14
N ASN A 94 -16.70 -11.06 17.49
CA ASN A 94 -17.58 -10.78 18.61
C ASN A 94 -18.78 -9.93 18.19
N GLY A 95 -19.61 -10.41 17.26
CA GLY A 95 -20.92 -9.85 16.92
C GLY A 95 -21.86 -9.53 18.11
N SER A 96 -21.49 -9.84 19.35
CA SER A 96 -22.22 -9.54 20.59
C SER A 96 -21.68 -8.33 21.39
N HIS A 97 -21.00 -7.36 20.78
CA HIS A 97 -20.47 -6.19 21.50
C HIS A 97 -21.08 -4.85 21.06
N PRO A 98 -21.16 -3.85 21.97
CA PRO A 98 -21.44 -2.48 21.57
C PRO A 98 -20.45 -2.02 20.48
N VAL A 99 -20.86 -1.02 19.70
CA VAL A 99 -20.23 -0.47 18.48
C VAL A 99 -18.74 -0.06 18.58
N ASP A 100 -18.10 -0.23 19.74
CA ASP A 100 -16.74 0.22 20.07
C ASP A 100 -15.69 -0.92 20.15
N ARG A 101 -16.01 -2.16 19.77
CA ARG A 101 -15.09 -3.32 19.90
C ARG A 101 -14.67 -3.99 18.59
N CYS A 102 -14.69 -3.26 17.50
CA CYS A 102 -14.15 -3.71 16.22
C CYS A 102 -12.68 -4.17 16.30
N ALA A 103 -12.28 -4.99 15.34
CA ALA A 103 -10.89 -5.35 15.12
C ALA A 103 -10.18 -4.25 14.32
N PHE A 104 -9.08 -3.73 14.87
CA PHE A 104 -8.25 -2.71 14.21
C PHE A 104 -6.86 -3.23 13.88
N LYS A 105 -6.32 -2.81 12.73
CA LYS A 105 -4.98 -3.18 12.27
C LYS A 105 -4.33 -2.00 11.57
N LYS A 106 -3.13 -1.60 12.01
CA LYS A 106 -2.33 -0.60 11.30
C LYS A 106 -1.69 -1.22 10.05
N VAL A 107 -1.71 -0.50 8.95
CA VAL A 107 -1.20 -0.95 7.65
C VAL A 107 -0.50 0.23 6.98
N ASN A 108 0.83 0.21 6.89
CA ASN A 108 1.57 1.27 6.22
C ASN A 108 1.44 1.12 4.69
N ILE A 109 0.67 2.00 4.05
CA ILE A 109 0.43 2.00 2.61
C ILE A 109 1.02 3.27 2.02
N PRO A 110 1.82 3.19 0.94
CA PRO A 110 2.32 4.41 0.30
C PRO A 110 1.18 5.34 -0.12
N GLU A 111 1.37 6.64 0.08
CA GLU A 111 0.41 7.67 -0.31
C GLU A 111 0.05 7.62 -1.81
N GLY A 112 -1.19 8.00 -2.11
CA GLY A 112 -1.79 8.04 -3.44
C GLY A 112 -2.14 6.67 -4.02
N LYS A 113 -2.12 5.58 -3.22
CA LYS A 113 -2.41 4.24 -3.71
C LYS A 113 -3.90 3.93 -3.64
N THR A 114 -4.45 3.43 -4.75
CA THR A 114 -5.80 2.85 -4.73
C THR A 114 -5.80 1.57 -3.92
N VAL A 115 -6.59 1.60 -2.84
CA VAL A 115 -6.83 0.49 -1.95
C VAL A 115 -8.17 -0.14 -2.28
N THR A 116 -8.22 -1.46 -2.31
CA THR A 116 -9.48 -2.23 -2.36
C THR A 116 -9.76 -2.78 -0.98
N VAL A 117 -10.93 -2.48 -0.45
CA VAL A 117 -11.41 -2.98 0.84
C VAL A 117 -12.54 -3.96 0.58
N GLU A 118 -12.44 -5.17 1.11
CA GLU A 118 -13.45 -6.23 1.03
C GLU A 118 -13.98 -6.53 2.43
N ALA A 119 -15.29 -6.68 2.56
CA ALA A 119 -15.97 -7.14 3.77
C ALA A 119 -16.81 -8.38 3.44
N CYS A 120 -16.74 -9.40 4.29
CA CYS A 120 -17.51 -10.64 4.19
C CYS A 120 -17.94 -11.08 5.60
N LEU A 121 -18.91 -12.00 5.67
CA LEU A 121 -19.19 -12.79 6.86
C LEU A 121 -18.66 -14.21 6.73
N LYS A 122 -18.30 -14.84 7.86
CA LYS A 122 -17.88 -16.25 7.93
C LYS A 122 -18.53 -16.93 9.13
N ASN A 123 -18.86 -18.21 8.98
CA ASN A 123 -19.30 -19.05 10.09
C ASN A 123 -18.10 -19.70 10.80
N GLY A 124 -17.64 -19.08 11.89
CA GLY A 124 -16.46 -19.53 12.61
C GLY A 124 -15.13 -19.22 11.89
N PRO A 125 -13.98 -19.55 12.52
CA PRO A 125 -12.65 -19.17 12.01
C PRO A 125 -12.32 -19.77 10.64
N ASN A 126 -12.81 -20.98 10.38
CA ASN A 126 -12.54 -21.75 9.15
C ASN A 126 -13.76 -21.79 8.21
N GLY A 127 -14.81 -21.03 8.51
CA GLY A 127 -16.01 -20.98 7.67
C GLY A 127 -15.75 -20.37 6.29
N GLU A 128 -16.59 -20.73 5.33
CA GLU A 128 -16.60 -20.07 4.03
C GLU A 128 -17.03 -18.60 4.15
N ARG A 129 -16.45 -17.74 3.30
CA ARG A 129 -16.82 -16.33 3.19
C ARG A 129 -18.14 -16.20 2.42
N ARG A 130 -19.06 -15.38 2.93
CA ARG A 130 -20.38 -15.12 2.37
C ARG A 130 -20.72 -13.63 2.45
N PHE A 131 -21.74 -13.21 1.69
CA PHE A 131 -22.24 -11.83 1.67
C PHE A 131 -21.15 -10.79 1.41
N CYS A 132 -20.17 -11.15 0.58
CA CYS A 132 -19.01 -10.33 0.34
C CYS A 132 -19.34 -9.10 -0.51
N PHE A 133 -18.76 -7.97 -0.15
CA PHE A 133 -18.77 -6.75 -0.94
C PHE A 133 -17.41 -6.07 -0.92
N SER A 134 -17.14 -5.24 -1.92
CA SER A 134 -15.88 -4.50 -2.02
C SER A 134 -16.09 -3.02 -2.34
N GLY A 135 -15.28 -2.19 -1.71
CA GLY A 135 -15.20 -0.75 -1.94
C GLY A 135 -13.77 -0.31 -2.29
N LYS A 136 -13.60 1.00 -2.50
CA LYS A 136 -12.33 1.62 -2.84
C LYS A 136 -12.01 2.75 -1.87
N ALA A 137 -10.73 2.87 -1.55
CA ALA A 137 -10.14 3.97 -0.79
C ALA A 137 -8.87 4.46 -1.50
N ILE A 138 -8.34 5.58 -1.06
CA ILE A 138 -7.02 6.08 -1.44
C ILE A 138 -6.23 6.23 -0.14
N ALA A 139 -5.09 5.54 -0.02
CA ALA A 139 -4.11 5.86 1.01
C ALA A 139 -3.60 7.28 0.75
#